data_AF-A0A0K1YYZ6-F1
#
_entry.id   AF-A0A0K1YYZ6-F1
#
_cell.length_a   1.000
_cell.length_b   1.000
_cell.length_c   1.000
_cell.angle_alpha   90.00
_cell.angle_beta   90.00
_cell.angle_gamma   90.00
#
_symmetry.space_group_name_H-M   'P 1'
#
loop_
_entity.id
_entity.type
_entity.pdbx_description
1 polymer ?
#
loop_
_entity_poly.entity_id
_entity_poly.type
_entity_poly.pdbx_seq_one_letter_code
_entity_poly.pdbx_strand_id
1 'polypeptide(L)'
;SRQVNNGCELKPSAVALLPRVDIGGQDLRNFYTLVMTDPDAPSPSDPTQREYLHWIVTDIPATTSVSFGRELVSYESPRPTIGIHRFIFVLFKQMGRQTVYPPGSRVNFNTRNFARSNSLGLPVAAVYFNAQKE
;
A
#
# COMPACT_ATOMS: atom_id res chain seq x y z
N SER A 1 11.20 10.37 -13.36
CA SER A 1 10.25 9.54 -12.58
C SER A 1 8.87 10.18 -12.65
N ARG A 2 7.79 9.39 -12.68
CA ARG A 2 6.41 9.91 -12.72
C ARG A 2 5.80 9.83 -11.33
N GLN A 3 5.25 10.93 -10.82
CA GLN A 3 4.56 10.96 -9.53
C GLN A 3 3.17 10.32 -9.66
N VAL A 4 2.77 9.54 -8.65
CA VAL A 4 1.42 8.99 -8.56
C VAL A 4 0.47 10.11 -8.12
N ASN A 5 -0.57 10.35 -8.92
CA ASN A 5 -1.68 11.25 -8.62
C ASN A 5 -2.98 10.45 -8.68
N ASN A 6 -3.97 10.82 -7.88
CA ASN A 6 -5.22 10.06 -7.81
C ASN A 6 -5.85 9.84 -9.19
N GLY A 7 -6.06 8.56 -9.52
CA GLY A 7 -6.70 8.13 -10.76
C GLY A 7 -5.81 8.19 -12.00
N CYS A 8 -4.52 8.52 -11.87
CA CYS A 8 -3.61 8.49 -13.03
C CYS A 8 -3.45 7.05 -13.53
N GLU A 9 -3.30 6.90 -14.85
CA GLU A 9 -3.03 5.58 -15.43
C GLU A 9 -1.53 5.33 -15.55
N LEU A 10 -1.09 4.18 -15.04
CA LEU A 10 0.27 3.68 -15.15
C LEU A 10 0.25 2.29 -15.80
N LYS A 11 1.19 2.07 -16.72
CA LYS A 11 1.40 0.75 -17.31
C LYS A 11 1.99 -0.20 -16.27
N PRO A 12 1.64 -1.49 -16.27
CA PRO A 12 2.28 -2.50 -15.40
C PRO A 12 3.81 -2.47 -15.47
N SER A 13 4.39 -2.29 -16.67
CA SER A 13 5.84 -2.14 -16.87
C SER A 13 6.46 -0.93 -16.14
N ALA A 14 5.71 0.17 -15.99
CA ALA A 14 6.19 1.36 -15.28
C ALA A 14 6.20 1.20 -13.75
N VAL A 15 5.50 0.19 -13.23
CA VAL A 15 5.39 -0.14 -11.79
C VAL A 15 5.93 -1.55 -11.51
N ALA A 16 6.71 -2.13 -12.42
CA ALA A 16 7.34 -3.43 -12.22
C ALA A 16 8.38 -3.40 -11.09
N LEU A 17 9.04 -2.25 -10.90
CA LEU A 17 10.00 -2.00 -9.84
C LEU A 17 9.35 -1.28 -8.66
N LEU A 18 9.95 -1.49 -7.48
CA LEU A 18 9.57 -0.83 -6.24
C LEU A 18 9.52 0.71 -6.41
N PRO A 19 8.41 1.38 -6.07
CA PRO A 19 8.35 2.83 -6.14
C PRO A 19 9.15 3.46 -5.00
N ARG A 20 9.73 4.64 -5.27
CA ARG A 20 10.20 5.53 -4.21
C ARG A 20 8.99 6.18 -3.53
N VAL A 21 8.90 6.05 -2.21
CA VAL A 21 7.85 6.66 -1.40
C VAL A 21 8.49 7.45 -0.26
N ASP A 22 8.37 8.78 -0.34
CA ASP A 22 8.83 9.71 0.68
C ASP A 22 7.63 10.11 1.56
N ILE A 23 7.84 10.14 2.88
CA ILE A 23 6.81 10.41 3.88
C ILE A 23 7.15 11.72 4.60
N GLY A 24 6.17 12.61 4.67
CA GLY A 24 6.27 13.86 5.42
C GLY A 24 6.11 13.68 6.93
N GLY A 25 5.71 14.76 7.60
CA GLY A 25 5.48 14.80 9.04
C GLY A 25 6.24 15.95 9.70
N GLN A 26 5.85 16.28 10.93
CA GLN A 26 6.44 17.39 11.70
C GLN A 26 7.17 16.90 12.96
N ASP A 27 6.80 15.73 13.47
CA ASP A 27 7.39 15.16 14.69
C ASP A 27 8.11 13.85 14.36
N LEU A 28 9.42 13.89 14.53
CA LEU A 28 10.40 12.84 14.21
C LEU A 28 10.24 11.58 15.08
N ARG A 29 9.43 11.63 16.14
CA ARG A 29 9.12 10.47 17.00
C ARG A 29 8.03 9.59 16.42
N ASN A 30 7.33 10.07 15.38
CA ASN A 30 6.26 9.32 14.75
C ASN A 30 6.81 8.29 13.77
N PHE A 31 6.15 7.13 13.76
CA PHE A 31 6.39 6.06 12.82
C PHE A 31 5.13 5.81 11.99
N TYR A 32 5.31 5.37 10.76
CA TYR A 32 4.22 5.12 9.83
C TYR A 32 4.26 3.71 9.26
N THR A 33 3.07 3.22 8.90
CA THR A 33 2.87 2.01 8.11
C THR A 33 2.29 2.39 6.77
N LEU A 34 2.96 1.96 5.69
CA LEU A 34 2.45 2.03 4.32
C LEU A 34 1.88 0.66 3.92
N VAL A 35 0.68 0.67 3.35
CA VAL A 35 0.02 -0.50 2.74
C VAL A 35 -0.24 -0.20 1.27
N MET A 36 0.07 -1.14 0.39
CA MET A 36 -0.35 -1.12 -1.02
C MET A 36 -1.30 -2.28 -1.29
N THR A 37 -2.46 -2.01 -1.87
CA THR A 37 -3.49 -3.02 -2.12
C THR A 37 -4.28 -2.79 -3.40
N ASP A 38 -4.87 -3.86 -3.92
CA ASP A 38 -5.74 -3.91 -5.10
C ASP A 38 -7.14 -4.44 -4.69
N PRO A 39 -8.18 -3.60 -4.62
CA PRO A 39 -9.53 -4.02 -4.27
C PRO A 39 -10.29 -4.67 -5.43
N ASP A 40 -9.69 -4.72 -6.62
CA ASP A 40 -10.30 -5.13 -7.88
C ASP A 40 -9.80 -6.52 -8.34
N ALA A 41 -9.02 -7.23 -7.53
CA ALA A 41 -8.52 -8.56 -7.88
C ALA A 41 -9.61 -9.67 -7.79
N PRO A 42 -9.66 -10.63 -8.74
CA PRO A 42 -8.86 -10.72 -9.97
C PRO A 42 -9.41 -9.88 -11.12
N SER A 43 -10.65 -9.37 -11.01
CA SER A 43 -11.23 -8.41 -11.95
C SER A 43 -12.19 -7.46 -11.21
N PRO A 44 -12.34 -6.19 -11.64
CA PRO A 44 -13.22 -5.23 -10.97
C PRO A 44 -14.69 -5.62 -11.02
N SER A 45 -15.11 -6.40 -12.03
CA SER A 45 -16.48 -6.91 -12.17
C SER A 45 -16.79 -8.13 -11.30
N ASP A 46 -15.77 -8.92 -10.95
CA ASP A 46 -15.90 -10.09 -10.08
C ASP A 46 -14.69 -10.17 -9.12
N PRO A 47 -14.63 -9.29 -8.10
CA PRO A 47 -13.44 -9.09 -7.28
C PRO A 47 -13.38 -10.10 -6.11
N THR A 48 -13.34 -11.39 -6.42
CA THR A 48 -13.37 -12.51 -5.44
C THR A 48 -12.14 -12.60 -4.55
N GLN A 49 -11.03 -11.94 -4.91
CA GLN A 49 -9.78 -11.92 -4.14
C GLN A 49 -9.56 -10.62 -3.38
N ARG A 50 -10.57 -9.74 -3.33
CA ARG A 50 -10.45 -8.40 -2.74
C ARG A 50 -10.23 -8.43 -1.23
N GLU A 51 -9.39 -7.57 -0.68
CA GLU A 51 -8.33 -6.83 -1.36
C GLU A 51 -7.12 -7.75 -1.57
N TYR A 52 -6.39 -7.61 -2.67
CA TYR A 52 -5.10 -8.27 -2.85
C TYR A 52 -4.00 -7.36 -2.31
N LEU A 53 -3.18 -7.88 -1.40
CA LEU A 53 -2.10 -7.12 -0.77
C LEU A 53 -0.83 -7.17 -1.62
N HIS A 54 -0.36 -6.00 -2.04
CA HIS A 54 0.87 -5.87 -2.83
C HIS A 54 2.10 -5.61 -1.97
N TRP A 55 1.98 -4.81 -0.91
CA TRP A 55 3.14 -4.35 -0.15
C TRP A 55 2.77 -3.85 1.25
N ILE A 56 3.61 -4.13 2.25
CA ILE A 56 3.54 -3.49 3.58
C ILE A 56 4.95 -3.11 4.04
N VAL A 57 5.12 -1.85 4.40
CA VAL A 57 6.31 -1.35 5.10
C VAL A 57 5.88 -0.70 6.40
N THR A 58 6.46 -1.12 7.52
CA THR A 58 6.19 -0.58 8.86
C THR A 58 7.36 0.22 9.38
N ASP A 59 7.18 0.84 10.54
CA ASP A 59 8.24 1.51 11.29
C ASP A 59 8.97 2.59 10.49
N ILE A 60 8.30 3.21 9.51
CA ILE A 60 8.91 4.26 8.68
C ILE A 60 8.98 5.53 9.52
N PRO A 61 10.18 6.07 9.81
CA PRO A 61 10.28 7.31 10.57
C PRO A 61 9.66 8.49 9.79
N ALA A 62 9.02 9.42 10.51
CA ALA A 62 8.56 10.67 9.91
C ALA A 62 9.69 11.39 9.14
N THR A 63 9.32 12.14 8.09
CA THR A 63 10.26 12.92 7.23
C THR A 63 11.30 12.09 6.47
N THR A 64 11.14 10.77 6.39
CA THR A 64 12.05 9.87 5.66
C THR A 64 11.34 9.18 4.49
N SER A 65 11.73 7.96 4.16
CA SER A 65 11.15 7.17 3.09
C SER A 65 11.01 5.71 3.54
N VAL A 66 10.26 4.94 2.76
CA VAL A 66 10.09 3.48 2.93
C VAL A 66 11.41 2.71 3.06
N SER A 67 12.53 3.21 2.55
CA SER A 67 13.84 2.52 2.68
C SER A 67 14.38 2.53 4.12
N PHE A 68 13.84 3.38 4.99
CA PHE A 68 14.19 3.43 6.42
C PHE A 68 13.20 2.64 7.29
N GLY A 69 12.12 2.12 6.70
CA GLY A 69 11.17 1.26 7.38
C GLY A 69 11.59 -0.21 7.37
N ARG A 70 10.75 -1.05 7.95
CA ARG A 70 10.85 -2.51 7.91
C ARG A 70 9.84 -3.05 6.92
N GLU A 71 10.31 -3.70 5.86
CA GLU A 71 9.45 -4.41 4.92
C GLU A 71 8.85 -5.63 5.60
N LEU A 72 7.52 -5.63 5.79
CA LEU A 72 6.78 -6.69 6.47
C LEU A 72 6.15 -7.67 5.47
N VAL A 73 5.76 -7.15 4.31
CA VAL A 73 5.31 -7.92 3.15
C VAL A 73 5.98 -7.33 1.94
N SER A 74 6.79 -8.11 1.22
CA SER A 74 7.57 -7.62 0.09
C SER A 74 6.72 -7.14 -1.06
N TYR A 75 7.24 -6.15 -1.80
CA TYR A 75 6.53 -5.59 -2.95
C TYR A 75 6.30 -6.63 -4.03
N GLU A 76 5.04 -6.81 -4.40
CA GLU A 76 4.63 -7.60 -5.55
C GLU A 76 4.14 -6.67 -6.65
N SER A 77 4.75 -6.75 -7.84
CA SER A 77 4.41 -5.88 -8.96
C SER A 77 2.95 -6.06 -9.42
N PRO A 78 2.22 -4.97 -9.73
CA PRO A 78 0.92 -5.03 -10.39
C PRO A 78 0.93 -5.85 -11.67
N ARG A 79 0.04 -6.85 -11.76
CA ARG A 79 -0.14 -7.70 -12.95
C ARG A 79 -1.64 -7.91 -13.26
N PRO A 80 -2.42 -6.84 -13.47
CA PRO A 80 -3.83 -6.97 -13.80
C PRO A 80 -4.00 -7.75 -15.11
N THR A 81 -4.96 -8.67 -15.14
CA THR A 81 -5.25 -9.50 -16.31
C THR A 81 -6.56 -9.12 -16.99
N ILE A 82 -7.56 -8.65 -16.24
CA ILE A 82 -8.91 -8.34 -16.71
C ILE A 82 -9.37 -7.00 -16.16
N GLY A 83 -9.66 -6.06 -17.06
CA GLY A 83 -10.19 -4.74 -16.69
C GLY A 83 -9.14 -3.80 -16.08
N ILE A 84 -9.64 -2.68 -15.57
CA ILE A 84 -8.83 -1.61 -14.97
C ILE A 84 -8.88 -1.78 -13.45
N HIS A 85 -7.73 -2.00 -12.83
CA HIS A 85 -7.57 -2.17 -11.39
C HIS A 85 -7.06 -0.88 -10.74
N ARG A 86 -7.50 -0.63 -9.51
CA ARG A 86 -7.02 0.47 -8.66
C ARG A 86 -5.95 -0.06 -7.71
N PHE A 87 -4.73 0.44 -7.84
CA PHE A 87 -3.66 0.15 -6.89
C PHE A 87 -3.56 1.30 -5.90
N ILE A 88 -3.92 1.03 -4.65
CA ILE A 88 -4.09 2.03 -3.61
C ILE A 88 -2.94 1.94 -2.63
N PHE A 89 -2.27 3.07 -2.39
CA PHE A 89 -1.36 3.26 -1.26
C PHE A 89 -2.12 3.93 -0.11
N VAL A 90 -2.03 3.36 1.08
CA VAL A 90 -2.63 3.88 2.31
C VAL A 90 -1.55 4.03 3.38
N LEU A 91 -1.48 5.21 3.99
CA LEU A 91 -0.51 5.51 5.04
C LEU A 91 -1.22 5.66 6.38
N PHE A 92 -0.70 4.99 7.40
CA PHE A 92 -1.20 5.05 8.77
C PHE A 92 -0.10 5.52 9.73
N LYS A 93 -0.50 6.26 10.76
CA LYS A 93 0.38 6.59 11.87
C LYS A 93 0.37 5.44 12.89
N GLN A 94 1.53 5.00 13.34
CA GLN A 94 1.67 4.00 14.38
C GLN A 94 1.61 4.63 15.78
N MET A 95 1.14 3.85 16.76
CA MET A 95 1.23 4.20 18.18
C MET A 95 2.66 4.15 18.72
N GLY A 96 3.52 3.35 18.10
CA GLY A 96 4.92 3.20 18.43
C GLY A 96 5.64 2.25 17.47
N ARG A 97 6.96 2.14 17.60
CA ARG A 97 7.77 1.24 16.76
C ARG A 97 7.50 -0.23 17.11
N GLN A 98 7.59 -1.12 16.13
CA GLN A 98 7.42 -2.58 16.27
C GLN A 98 6.06 -3.01 16.85
N THR A 99 5.01 -2.22 16.60
CA THR A 99 3.64 -2.50 17.09
C THR A 99 2.74 -3.17 16.04
N VAL A 100 3.26 -3.37 14.83
CA VAL A 100 2.49 -3.87 13.68
C VAL A 100 2.92 -5.29 13.31
N TYR A 101 1.94 -6.18 13.23
CA TYR A 101 2.10 -7.61 12.94
C TYR A 101 1.73 -7.95 11.50
N PRO A 102 2.37 -8.97 10.89
CA PRO A 102 2.12 -9.34 9.51
C PRO A 102 0.72 -9.92 9.32
N PRO A 103 0.08 -9.69 8.17
CA PRO A 103 -1.15 -10.39 7.80
C PRO A 103 -0.85 -11.85 7.45
N GLY A 104 -1.86 -12.72 7.55
CA GLY A 104 -1.72 -14.14 7.23
C GLY A 104 -1.77 -14.50 5.74
N SER A 105 -2.30 -13.61 4.89
CA SER A 105 -2.49 -13.84 3.45
C SER A 105 -2.48 -12.52 2.68
N ARG A 106 -2.07 -12.57 1.41
CA ARG A 106 -2.25 -11.45 0.47
C ARG A 106 -3.66 -11.37 -0.08
N VAL A 107 -4.27 -12.52 -0.34
CA VAL A 107 -5.63 -12.63 -0.89
C VAL A 107 -6.64 -12.45 0.22
N ASN A 108 -7.76 -11.78 -0.08
CA ASN A 108 -8.81 -11.45 0.89
C ASN A 108 -8.28 -10.61 2.07
N PHE A 109 -7.25 -9.81 1.81
CA PHE A 109 -6.77 -8.82 2.74
C PHE A 109 -7.85 -7.76 2.96
N ASN A 110 -7.85 -7.16 4.15
CA ASN A 110 -8.80 -6.10 4.49
C ASN A 110 -8.06 -5.00 5.24
N THR A 111 -7.78 -3.90 4.55
CA THR A 111 -7.04 -2.76 5.09
C THR A 111 -7.66 -2.22 6.38
N ARG A 112 -9.00 -2.18 6.49
CA ARG A 112 -9.70 -1.69 7.69
C ARG A 112 -9.51 -2.62 8.89
N ASN A 113 -9.64 -3.93 8.69
CA ASN A 113 -9.42 -4.91 9.76
C ASN A 113 -7.95 -4.92 10.18
N PHE A 114 -7.02 -4.83 9.23
CA PHE A 114 -5.59 -4.70 9.53
C PHE A 114 -5.28 -3.46 10.38
N ALA A 115 -5.86 -2.31 10.03
CA ALA A 115 -5.69 -1.08 10.80
C ALA A 115 -6.28 -1.20 12.22
N ARG A 116 -7.46 -1.83 12.36
CA ARG A 116 -8.09 -2.06 13.67
C ARG A 116 -7.24 -2.99 14.55
N SER A 117 -6.80 -4.14 14.02
CA SER A 117 -6.03 -5.13 14.78
C SER A 117 -4.67 -4.61 15.24
N ASN A 118 -4.08 -3.68 14.49
CA ASN A 118 -2.79 -3.07 14.82
C ASN A 118 -2.91 -1.67 15.45
N SER A 119 -4.12 -1.26 15.86
CA SER A 119 -4.38 0.05 16.49
C SER A 119 -3.84 1.26 15.70
N LEU A 120 -3.94 1.20 14.37
CA LEU A 120 -3.41 2.22 13.45
C LEU A 120 -4.34 3.44 13.27
N GLY A 121 -5.59 3.34 13.75
CA GLY A 121 -6.58 4.40 13.60
C GLY A 121 -7.02 4.62 12.14
N LEU A 122 -7.34 5.87 11.79
CA LEU A 122 -7.69 6.26 10.43
C LEU A 122 -6.44 6.52 9.57
N PRO A 123 -6.52 6.33 8.24
CA PRO A 123 -5.44 6.73 7.34
C PRO A 123 -5.11 8.22 7.48
N VAL A 124 -3.81 8.55 7.43
CA VAL A 124 -3.34 9.94 7.38
C VAL A 124 -3.13 10.43 5.95
N ALA A 125 -2.97 9.51 5.00
CA ALA A 125 -2.91 9.79 3.57
C ALA A 125 -3.33 8.56 2.76
N ALA A 126 -3.85 8.79 1.56
CA ALA A 126 -4.06 7.75 0.57
C ALA A 126 -3.89 8.33 -0.83
N VAL A 127 -3.33 7.53 -1.74
CA VAL A 127 -3.24 7.86 -3.17
C VAL A 127 -3.40 6.58 -3.98
N TYR A 128 -4.00 6.66 -5.16
CA TYR A 128 -4.14 5.49 -6.05
C TYR A 128 -3.83 5.81 -7.50
N PHE A 129 -3.41 4.79 -8.24
CA PHE A 129 -3.34 4.81 -9.70
C PHE A 129 -4.18 3.68 -10.28
N ASN A 130 -4.51 3.80 -11.56
CA ASN A 130 -5.17 2.79 -12.34
C ASN A 130 -4.14 2.05 -13.20
N ALA A 131 -4.27 0.74 -13.33
CA ALA A 131 -3.54 -0.03 -14.33
C ALA A 131 -4.42 -1.15 -14.90
N GLN A 132 -4.17 -1.49 -16.16
CA GLN A 132 -4.80 -2.60 -16.86
C GLN A 132 -3.71 -3.41 -17.55
N LYS A 133 -4.08 -4.57 -18.09
CA LYS A 133 -3.17 -5.40 -18.87
C LYS A 133 -2.52 -4.57 -19.98
N GLU A 134 -1.19 -4.69 -20.12
CA GLU A 134 -0.44 -4.11 -21.24
C GLU A 134 -0.61 -4.95 -22.51
#